data_AF-A0A848L476-F1
#
_entry.id   AF-A0A848L476-F1
#
_cell.length_a   1.000
_cell.length_b   1.000
_cell.length_c   1.000
_cell.angle_alpha   90.00
_cell.angle_beta   90.00
_cell.angle_gamma   90.00
#
_symmetry.space_group_name_H-M   'P 1'
#
loop_
_entity.id
_entity.type
_entity.pdbx_description
1 polymer ?
#
loop_
_entity_poly.entity_id
_entity_poly.type
_entity_poly.pdbx_seq_one_letter_code
_entity_poly.pdbx_strand_id
1 'polypeptide(L)'
;MNFRFQCWVQKHASGRVTLTPLALPRLAVHADSLEKATEELTLALDDQLSRVHPRRVPEFIAAQGGTAHPVQFPGIPVWGAEENTTAPLHLTTVVAPTHQSFIGLHAPRLGTQLWFQGRSLPENATERLSEQLEKLSDTRRLALRPDGPESLLELEVRVTPPPLSSLTRVCYTS
;
A
#
# COMPACT_ATOMS: atom_id res chain seq x y z
N MET A 1 19.42 10.28 -8.94
CA MET A 1 19.01 8.86 -8.92
C MET A 1 17.51 8.81 -9.09
N ASN A 2 16.99 7.81 -9.83
CA ASN A 2 15.54 7.67 -10.05
C ASN A 2 15.03 6.54 -9.17
N PHE A 3 14.00 6.83 -8.38
CA PHE A 3 13.31 5.89 -7.52
C PHE A 3 11.91 5.68 -8.08
N ARG A 4 11.45 4.43 -8.15
CA ARG A 4 10.10 4.10 -8.59
C ARG A 4 9.31 3.57 -7.41
N PHE A 5 8.09 4.06 -7.25
CA PHE A 5 7.19 3.63 -6.20
C PHE A 5 5.87 3.20 -6.81
N GLN A 6 5.47 1.96 -6.57
CA GLN A 6 4.10 1.56 -6.86
C GLN A 6 3.18 2.11 -5.77
N CYS A 7 2.15 2.82 -6.20
CA CYS A 7 1.18 3.50 -5.36
C CYS A 7 -0.21 2.93 -5.59
N TRP A 8 -0.94 2.72 -4.50
CA TRP A 8 -2.36 2.41 -4.53
C TRP A 8 -3.17 3.70 -4.53
N VAL A 9 -4.09 3.80 -5.50
CA VAL A 9 -4.98 4.93 -5.69
C VAL A 9 -6.37 4.52 -5.26
N GLN A 10 -6.95 5.28 -4.34
CA GLN A 10 -8.35 5.15 -3.92
C GLN A 10 -9.09 6.44 -4.28
N LYS A 11 -10.09 6.35 -5.14
CA LYS A 11 -11.03 7.46 -5.39
C LYS A 11 -12.19 7.38 -4.40
N HIS A 12 -12.54 8.51 -3.79
CA HIS A 12 -13.62 8.61 -2.82
C HIS A 12 -14.89 9.14 -3.48
N ALA A 13 -16.06 8.84 -2.89
CA ALA A 13 -17.35 9.33 -3.37
C ALA A 13 -17.43 10.88 -3.43
N SER A 14 -16.63 11.58 -2.61
CA SER A 14 -16.51 13.04 -2.63
C SER A 14 -15.72 13.61 -3.82
N GLY A 15 -15.13 12.77 -4.66
CA GLY A 15 -14.21 13.16 -5.73
C GLY A 15 -12.75 13.30 -5.29
N ARG A 16 -12.48 13.27 -3.97
CA ARG A 16 -11.11 13.27 -3.43
C ARG A 16 -10.37 11.97 -3.74
N VAL A 17 -9.05 12.00 -3.65
CA VAL A 17 -8.17 10.85 -3.93
C VAL A 17 -7.22 10.62 -2.75
N THR A 18 -7.07 9.36 -2.35
CA THR A 18 -5.97 8.93 -1.50
C THR A 18 -4.93 8.18 -2.33
N LEU A 19 -3.67 8.60 -2.24
CA LEU A 19 -2.53 8.00 -2.91
C LEU A 19 -1.58 7.42 -1.86
N THR A 20 -1.37 6.11 -1.88
CA THR A 20 -0.58 5.40 -0.86
C THR A 20 0.58 4.64 -1.49
N PRO A 21 1.84 5.00 -1.23
CA PRO A 21 2.99 4.20 -1.67
C PRO A 21 2.98 2.84 -0.96
N LEU A 22 3.00 1.74 -1.71
CA LEU A 22 2.91 0.40 -1.14
C LEU A 22 4.12 0.07 -0.24
N ALA A 23 5.32 0.56 -0.60
CA ALA A 23 6.53 0.37 0.18
C ALA A 23 6.60 1.30 1.41
N LEU A 24 5.84 2.40 1.43
CA LEU A 24 5.84 3.41 2.49
C LEU A 24 4.42 3.87 2.83
N PRO A 25 3.55 3.00 3.39
CA PRO A 25 2.14 3.34 3.62
C PRO A 25 1.93 4.56 4.52
N ARG A 26 2.90 4.85 5.40
CA ARG A 26 2.90 6.02 6.28
C ARG A 26 2.96 7.38 5.55
N LEU A 27 3.33 7.38 4.27
CA LEU A 27 3.37 8.58 3.42
C LEU A 27 2.09 8.71 2.59
N ALA A 28 0.99 8.05 2.98
CA ALA A 28 -0.28 8.21 2.30
C ALA A 28 -0.72 9.68 2.27
N VAL A 29 -1.10 10.15 1.08
CA VAL A 29 -1.54 11.53 0.83
C VAL A 29 -3.01 11.52 0.47
N HIS A 30 -3.76 12.50 0.97
CA HIS A 30 -5.18 12.68 0.68
C HIS A 30 -5.44 14.08 0.11
N ALA A 31 -5.82 14.17 -1.16
CA ALA A 31 -5.97 15.44 -1.87
C ALA A 31 -7.27 15.51 -2.69
N ASP A 32 -7.54 16.69 -3.25
CA ASP A 32 -8.74 16.93 -4.07
C ASP A 32 -8.67 16.25 -5.45
N SER A 33 -7.45 15.97 -5.94
CA SER A 33 -7.23 15.35 -7.24
C SER A 33 -5.99 14.45 -7.21
N LEU A 34 -5.87 13.60 -8.22
CA LEU A 34 -4.71 12.71 -8.36
C LEU A 34 -3.43 13.51 -8.62
N GLU A 35 -3.51 14.60 -9.38
CA GLU A 35 -2.38 15.48 -9.70
C GLU A 35 -1.82 16.10 -8.42
N LYS A 36 -2.68 16.70 -7.58
CA LYS A 36 -2.27 17.27 -6.28
C LYS A 36 -1.68 16.21 -5.36
N ALA A 37 -2.34 15.04 -5.26
CA ALA A 37 -1.84 13.95 -4.42
C ALA A 37 -0.45 13.48 -4.88
N THR A 38 -0.22 13.47 -6.20
CA THR A 38 1.07 13.08 -6.80
C THR A 38 2.15 14.11 -6.50
N GLU A 39 1.84 15.40 -6.62
CA GLU A 39 2.77 16.49 -6.30
C GLU A 39 3.18 16.44 -4.82
N GLU A 40 2.21 16.41 -3.91
CA GLU A 40 2.45 16.34 -2.46
C GLU A 40 3.24 15.08 -2.07
N LEU A 41 2.90 13.92 -2.65
CA LEU A 41 3.63 12.69 -2.39
C LEU A 41 5.06 12.75 -2.92
N THR A 42 5.28 13.37 -4.09
CA THR A 42 6.62 13.53 -4.67
C THR A 42 7.50 14.37 -3.74
N LEU A 43 6.97 15.47 -3.20
CA LEU A 43 7.69 16.30 -2.22
C LEU A 43 8.01 15.52 -0.93
N ALA A 44 7.06 14.75 -0.42
CA ALA A 44 7.27 13.93 0.78
C ALA A 44 8.33 12.83 0.56
N LEU A 45 8.33 12.20 -0.63
CA LEU A 45 9.32 11.19 -1.00
C LEU A 45 10.71 11.80 -1.20
N ASP A 46 10.80 12.98 -1.83
CA ASP A 46 12.06 13.70 -2.01
C ASP A 46 12.69 14.08 -0.65
N ASP A 47 11.92 14.63 0.29
CA ASP A 47 12.40 14.96 1.63
C ASP A 47 12.86 13.69 2.39
N GLN A 48 12.07 12.62 2.33
CA GLN A 48 12.40 11.35 2.98
C GLN A 48 13.69 10.73 2.42
N LEU A 49 13.86 10.73 1.09
CA LEU A 49 15.03 10.16 0.41
C LEU A 49 16.28 11.03 0.62
N SER A 50 16.12 12.35 0.68
CA SER A 50 17.22 13.29 0.96
C SER A 50 17.76 13.17 2.38
N ARG A 51 16.94 12.68 3.33
CA ARG A 51 17.33 12.45 4.73
C ARG A 51 17.78 11.02 5.02
N VAL A 52 17.58 10.11 4.08
CA VAL A 52 17.84 8.69 4.35
C VAL A 52 19.34 8.40 4.42
N HIS A 53 19.74 7.56 5.38
CA HIS A 53 21.13 7.15 5.48
C HIS A 53 21.56 6.42 4.19
N PRO A 54 22.71 6.74 3.57
CA PRO A 54 23.10 6.20 2.26
C PRO A 54 23.10 4.66 2.19
N ARG A 55 23.46 3.97 3.29
CA ARG A 55 23.38 2.50 3.39
C ARG A 55 21.97 1.92 3.23
N ARG A 56 20.93 2.71 3.50
CA ARG A 56 19.52 2.32 3.38
C ARG A 56 18.90 2.70 2.05
N VAL A 57 19.56 3.55 1.25
CA VAL A 57 19.09 3.95 -0.09
C VAL A 57 18.75 2.75 -0.98
N PRO A 58 19.53 1.63 -1.01
CA PRO A 58 19.18 0.46 -1.81
C PRO A 58 17.82 -0.17 -1.47
N GLU A 59 17.32 -0.02 -0.24
CA GLU A 59 15.99 -0.51 0.18
C GLU A 59 14.87 0.13 -0.66
N PHE A 60 15.08 1.35 -1.18
CA PHE A 60 14.10 2.12 -1.93
C PHE A 60 14.25 1.97 -3.45
N ILE A 61 15.37 1.43 -3.92
CA ILE A 61 15.61 1.17 -5.35
C ILE A 61 14.90 -0.12 -5.79
N ALA A 62 14.67 -1.05 -4.86
CA ALA A 62 14.10 -2.37 -5.11
C ALA A 62 12.57 -2.42 -4.96
N ALA A 63 11.84 -1.37 -5.35
CA ALA A 63 10.39 -1.41 -5.33
C ALA A 63 9.88 -2.41 -6.36
N GLN A 64 9.55 -3.63 -5.91
CA GLN A 64 9.03 -4.68 -6.75
C GLN A 64 7.62 -4.28 -7.19
N GLY A 65 7.42 -4.13 -8.51
CA GLY A 65 6.10 -3.91 -9.07
C GLY A 65 5.20 -5.11 -8.79
N GLY A 66 4.03 -4.85 -8.24
CA GLY A 66 2.97 -5.83 -8.03
C GLY A 66 1.84 -5.68 -9.03
N THR A 67 0.97 -6.68 -9.08
CA THR A 67 -0.26 -6.67 -9.88
C THR A 67 -1.47 -6.56 -8.98
N ALA A 68 -2.45 -5.77 -9.38
CA ALA A 68 -3.74 -5.72 -8.69
C ALA A 68 -4.45 -7.07 -8.86
N HIS A 69 -4.91 -7.63 -7.74
CA HIS A 69 -5.62 -8.89 -7.67
C HIS A 69 -6.92 -8.66 -6.90
N PRO A 70 -8.08 -8.61 -7.59
CA PRO A 70 -9.37 -8.44 -6.94
C PRO A 70 -9.73 -9.73 -6.19
N VAL A 71 -10.15 -9.59 -4.94
CA VAL A 71 -10.58 -10.70 -4.08
C VAL A 71 -11.99 -10.43 -3.59
N GLN A 72 -12.83 -11.47 -3.57
CA GLN A 72 -14.20 -11.42 -3.11
C GLN A 72 -14.37 -12.30 -1.88
N PHE A 73 -15.06 -11.78 -0.86
CA PHE A 73 -15.35 -12.48 0.38
C PHE A 73 -16.87 -12.69 0.56
N PRO A 74 -17.28 -13.83 1.14
CA PRO A 74 -18.67 -14.04 1.54
C PRO A 74 -19.11 -12.97 2.54
N GLY A 75 -20.38 -12.57 2.41
CA GLY A 75 -20.80 -11.19 2.65
C GLY A 75 -20.74 -10.67 4.09
N ILE A 76 -20.64 -9.35 4.19
CA ILE A 76 -20.80 -8.60 5.44
C ILE A 76 -22.30 -8.35 5.66
N PRO A 77 -22.84 -8.41 6.89
CA PRO A 77 -24.22 -8.00 7.17
C PRO A 77 -24.40 -6.50 6.87
N VAL A 78 -25.36 -6.19 6.00
CA VAL A 78 -25.79 -4.84 5.63
C VAL A 78 -27.20 -4.63 6.17
N TRP A 79 -27.38 -3.58 6.97
CA TRP A 79 -28.70 -3.19 7.45
C TRP A 79 -29.54 -2.63 6.31
N GLY A 80 -30.65 -3.31 5.99
CA GLY A 80 -31.67 -2.82 5.05
C GLY A 80 -32.80 -2.11 5.77
N ALA A 81 -33.67 -1.44 5.01
CA ALA A 81 -34.82 -0.73 5.56
C ALA A 81 -35.89 -1.68 6.16
N GLU A 82 -35.99 -2.90 5.62
CA GLU A 82 -36.95 -3.92 6.06
C GLU A 82 -36.25 -5.17 6.63
N GLU A 83 -35.18 -5.65 5.99
CA GLU A 83 -34.42 -6.82 6.45
C GLU A 83 -32.90 -6.61 6.31
N ASN A 84 -32.14 -7.24 7.21
CA ASN A 84 -30.69 -7.29 7.12
C ASN A 84 -30.29 -8.30 6.05
N THR A 85 -29.47 -7.86 5.10
CA THR A 85 -29.00 -8.70 3.99
C THR A 85 -27.50 -8.94 4.11
N THR A 86 -26.98 -10.00 3.50
CA THR A 86 -25.53 -10.19 3.37
C THR A 86 -25.10 -9.77 1.97
N ALA A 87 -24.07 -8.93 1.88
CA ALA A 87 -23.55 -8.45 0.60
C ALA A 87 -22.05 -8.78 0.47
N PRO A 88 -21.58 -9.27 -0.69
CA PRO A 88 -20.18 -9.65 -0.87
C PRO A 88 -19.25 -8.44 -0.65
N LEU A 89 -18.12 -8.67 0.02
CA LEU A 89 -17.07 -7.66 0.15
C LEU A 89 -16.05 -7.87 -0.97
N HIS A 90 -15.83 -6.83 -1.78
CA HIS A 90 -14.77 -6.80 -2.78
C HIS A 90 -13.60 -5.99 -2.26
N LEU A 91 -12.39 -6.55 -2.38
CA LEU A 91 -11.14 -5.89 -1.99
C LEU A 91 -10.13 -6.00 -3.11
N THR A 92 -9.43 -4.89 -3.39
CA THR A 92 -8.24 -4.94 -4.23
C THR A 92 -7.04 -5.29 -3.38
N THR A 93 -6.39 -6.39 -3.72
CA THR A 93 -5.10 -6.76 -3.14
C THR A 93 -3.99 -6.53 -4.17
N VAL A 94 -2.75 -6.42 -3.71
CA VAL A 94 -1.57 -6.29 -4.55
C VAL A 94 -0.68 -7.48 -4.33
N VAL A 95 -0.36 -8.16 -5.42
CA VAL A 95 0.52 -9.33 -5.42
C VAL A 95 1.84 -8.90 -5.99
N ALA A 96 2.89 -8.95 -5.18
CA ALA A 96 4.24 -8.61 -5.62
C ALA A 96 5.19 -9.78 -5.35
N PRO A 97 6.11 -10.09 -6.27
CA PRO A 97 7.24 -10.91 -5.91
C PRO A 97 8.02 -10.23 -4.77
N THR A 98 8.70 -11.03 -3.96
CA THR A 98 9.57 -10.53 -2.90
C THR A 98 10.94 -11.20 -3.00
N HIS A 99 11.69 -11.35 -1.90
CA HIS A 99 12.99 -12.00 -1.94
C HIS A 99 12.88 -13.50 -2.29
N GLN A 100 13.84 -13.97 -3.09
CA GLN A 100 14.12 -15.36 -3.51
C GLN A 100 13.21 -16.46 -2.93
N SER A 101 12.04 -16.65 -3.57
CA SER A 101 11.02 -17.70 -3.33
C SER A 101 9.81 -17.32 -2.47
N PHE A 102 9.57 -16.04 -2.20
CA PHE A 102 8.33 -15.59 -1.57
C PHE A 102 7.53 -14.63 -2.46
N ILE A 103 6.21 -14.72 -2.35
CA ILE A 103 5.25 -13.78 -2.92
C ILE A 103 4.50 -13.07 -1.78
N GLY A 104 4.41 -11.75 -1.89
CA GLY A 104 3.68 -10.92 -0.95
C GLY A 104 2.27 -10.66 -1.45
N LEU A 105 1.27 -10.86 -0.59
CA LEU A 105 -0.10 -10.40 -0.78
C LEU A 105 -0.35 -9.23 0.16
N HIS A 106 -0.47 -8.03 -0.38
CA HIS A 106 -0.79 -6.83 0.38
C HIS A 106 -2.25 -6.46 0.16
N ALA A 107 -3.01 -6.28 1.23
CA ALA A 107 -4.37 -5.73 1.19
C ALA A 107 -4.36 -4.33 1.82
N PRO A 108 -4.22 -3.26 1.01
CA PRO A 108 -4.03 -1.90 1.53
C PRO A 108 -5.13 -1.45 2.49
N ARG A 109 -6.40 -1.73 2.17
CA ARG A 109 -7.55 -1.39 3.04
C ARG A 109 -7.54 -2.09 4.39
N LEU A 110 -7.01 -3.31 4.46
CA LEU A 110 -6.81 -4.02 5.73
C LEU A 110 -5.51 -3.65 6.44
N GLY A 111 -4.61 -2.90 5.79
CA GLY A 111 -3.25 -2.69 6.28
C GLY A 111 -2.49 -4.00 6.55
N THR A 112 -2.85 -5.08 5.83
CA THR A 112 -2.33 -6.43 6.09
C THR A 112 -1.44 -6.89 4.96
N GLN A 113 -0.28 -7.42 5.30
CA GLN A 113 0.66 -8.02 4.36
C GLN A 113 0.92 -9.48 4.75
N LEU A 114 0.59 -10.40 3.85
CA LEU A 114 0.83 -11.83 3.98
C LEU A 114 1.96 -12.26 3.05
N TRP A 115 2.71 -13.26 3.48
CA TRP A 115 3.86 -13.78 2.75
C TRP A 115 3.64 -15.27 2.50
N PHE A 116 3.77 -15.68 1.25
CA PHE A 116 3.59 -17.07 0.84
C PHE A 116 4.86 -17.58 0.17
N GLN A 117 5.25 -18.80 0.49
CA GLN A 117 6.37 -19.45 -0.17
C GLN A 117 5.93 -19.93 -1.56
N GLY A 118 6.68 -19.56 -2.60
CA GLY A 118 6.40 -19.92 -3.98
C GLY A 118 6.53 -18.74 -4.95
N ARG A 119 6.17 -19.00 -6.20
CA ARG A 119 6.14 -18.00 -7.29
C ARG A 119 4.73 -17.52 -7.64
N SER A 120 3.71 -18.17 -7.12
CA SER A 120 2.29 -17.87 -7.33
C SER A 120 1.58 -17.83 -5.99
N LEU A 121 0.46 -17.10 -5.93
CA LEU A 121 -0.41 -17.15 -4.77
C LEU A 121 -0.95 -18.59 -4.60
N PRO A 122 -0.91 -19.13 -3.38
CA PRO A 122 -1.55 -20.42 -3.10
C PRO A 122 -3.08 -20.25 -3.10
N GLU A 123 -3.81 -21.33 -3.38
CA GLU A 123 -5.28 -21.33 -3.45
C GLU A 123 -5.94 -20.90 -2.13
N ASN A 124 -5.30 -21.22 -1.00
CA ASN A 124 -5.77 -20.84 0.34
C ASN A 124 -5.40 -19.39 0.73
N ALA A 125 -4.79 -18.58 -0.14
CA ALA A 125 -4.44 -17.20 0.18
C ALA A 125 -5.66 -16.36 0.58
N THR A 126 -6.79 -16.58 -0.11
CA THR A 126 -8.07 -15.91 0.19
C THR A 126 -8.61 -16.33 1.55
N GLU A 127 -8.53 -17.62 1.91
CA GLU A 127 -8.95 -18.12 3.23
C GLU A 127 -8.15 -17.46 4.36
N ARG A 128 -6.82 -17.37 4.20
CA ARG A 128 -5.95 -16.67 5.15
C ARG A 128 -6.29 -15.20 5.32
N LEU A 129 -6.73 -14.54 4.26
CA LEU A 129 -7.18 -13.15 4.34
C LEU A 129 -8.56 -13.05 5.03
N SER A 130 -9.43 -14.04 4.80
CA SER A 130 -10.72 -14.17 5.49
C SER A 130 -10.53 -14.31 7.01
N GLU A 131 -9.56 -15.11 7.46
CA GLU A 131 -9.21 -15.24 8.89
C GLU A 131 -8.85 -13.88 9.54
N GLN A 132 -8.29 -12.93 8.77
CA GLN A 132 -7.99 -11.58 9.28
C GLN A 132 -9.24 -10.70 9.29
N LEU A 133 -10.11 -10.82 8.29
CA LEU A 133 -11.41 -10.15 8.27
C LEU A 133 -12.28 -10.58 9.45
N GLU A 134 -12.25 -11.87 9.81
CA GLU A 134 -13.03 -12.44 10.89
C GLU A 134 -12.71 -11.83 12.27
N LYS A 135 -11.48 -11.35 12.46
CA LYS A 135 -11.04 -10.67 13.70
C LYS A 135 -11.58 -9.24 13.82
N LEU A 136 -12.10 -8.66 12.74
CA LEU A 136 -12.64 -7.30 12.73
C LEU A 136 -14.11 -7.29 13.16
N SER A 137 -14.52 -6.23 13.86
CA SER A 137 -15.92 -5.95 14.13
C SER A 137 -16.70 -5.67 12.84
N ASP A 138 -18.01 -5.89 12.85
CA ASP A 138 -18.87 -5.64 11.69
C ASP A 138 -18.76 -4.20 11.18
N THR A 139 -18.67 -3.23 12.09
CA THR A 139 -18.44 -1.81 11.75
C THR A 139 -17.14 -1.60 10.98
N ARG A 140 -16.06 -2.28 11.36
CA ARG A 140 -14.77 -2.20 10.67
C ARG A 140 -14.83 -2.91 9.32
N ARG A 141 -15.49 -4.05 9.22
CA ARG A 141 -15.69 -4.75 7.94
C ARG A 141 -16.50 -3.90 6.96
N LEU A 142 -17.58 -3.27 7.42
CA LEU A 142 -18.40 -2.37 6.60
C LEU A 142 -17.63 -1.17 6.08
N ALA A 143 -16.66 -0.66 6.86
CA ALA A 143 -15.79 0.44 6.45
C ALA A 143 -14.74 0.03 5.39
N LEU A 144 -14.51 -1.27 5.16
CA LEU A 144 -13.61 -1.75 4.12
C LEU A 144 -14.24 -1.70 2.72
N ARG A 145 -15.54 -1.41 2.60
CA ARG A 145 -16.20 -1.30 1.29
C ARG A 145 -15.57 -0.20 0.44
N PRO A 146 -15.32 -0.46 -0.86
CA PRO A 146 -14.79 0.55 -1.75
C PRO A 146 -15.81 1.66 -1.97
N ASP A 147 -15.40 2.91 -1.72
CA ASP A 147 -16.21 4.10 -1.98
C ASP A 147 -16.21 4.50 -3.46
N GLY A 148 -15.26 3.98 -4.23
CA GLY A 148 -15.04 4.29 -5.63
C GLY A 148 -13.99 3.36 -6.25
N PRO A 149 -13.59 3.62 -7.51
CA PRO A 149 -12.63 2.77 -8.20
C PRO A 149 -11.23 2.87 -7.56
N GLU A 150 -10.55 1.74 -7.58
CA GLU A 150 -9.19 1.57 -7.07
C GLU A 150 -8.25 1.18 -8.21
N SER A 151 -7.02 1.69 -8.19
CA SER A 151 -6.02 1.36 -9.21
C SER A 151 -4.60 1.40 -8.66
N LEU A 152 -3.66 0.90 -9.46
CA LEU A 152 -2.23 1.03 -9.20
C LEU A 152 -1.64 2.08 -10.14
N LEU A 153 -0.77 2.91 -9.60
CA LEU A 153 -0.01 3.93 -10.31
C LEU A 153 1.47 3.74 -10.01
N GLU A 154 2.33 3.87 -11.02
CA GLU A 154 3.77 3.97 -10.80
C GLU A 154 4.17 5.44 -10.72
N LEU A 155 4.88 5.81 -9.66
CA LEU A 155 5.41 7.15 -9.45
C LEU A 155 6.94 7.12 -9.52
N GLU A 156 7.53 7.93 -10.40
CA GLU A 156 8.98 8.11 -10.50
C GLU A 156 9.40 9.41 -9.79
N VAL A 157 10.33 9.30 -8.85
CA VAL A 157 10.89 10.43 -8.10
C VAL A 157 12.38 10.53 -8.38
N ARG A 158 12.84 11.72 -8.77
CA ARG A 158 14.25 12.00 -9.04
C ARG A 158 14.86 12.74 -7.86
N VAL A 159 15.78 12.10 -7.16
CA VAL A 159 16.43 12.64 -5.95
C VAL A 159 17.94 12.49 -6.06
N THR A 160 18.68 13.38 -5.41
CA THR A 160 20.12 13.23 -5.19
C THR A 160 20.37 12.95 -3.71
N PRO A 161 20.45 11.67 -3.29
CA PRO A 161 20.71 11.33 -1.89
C PRO A 161 22.06 11.89 -1.42
N PRO A 162 22.23 12.17 -0.13
CA PRO A 162 23.49 12.64 0.40
C PRO A 162 24.60 11.60 0.18
N PRO A 163 25.81 11.99 -0.22
CA PRO A 163 26.90 11.04 -0.40
C PRO A 163 27.38 10.48 0.95
N LEU A 164 27.90 9.25 0.97
CA LEU A 164 28.48 8.65 2.19
C LEU A 164 29.56 9.53 2.84
N SER A 165 30.31 10.28 2.02
CA SER A 165 31.37 11.18 2.46
C SER A 165 30.88 12.43 3.19
N SER A 166 29.60 12.81 3.07
CA SER A 166 29.04 13.97 3.78
C SER A 166 28.56 13.64 5.19
N LEU A 167 28.60 12.38 5.62
CA LEU A 167 28.24 11.96 6.98
C LEU A 167 29.49 11.95 7.86
N THR A 168 29.82 13.09 8.45
CA THR A 168 30.86 13.19 9.49
C THR A 168 30.36 12.45 10.74
N ARG A 169 31.08 11.41 11.16
CA ARG A 169 30.90 10.83 12.50
C ARG A 169 31.13 11.92 13.53
N VAL A 170 30.09 12.36 14.23
CA VAL A 170 30.26 13.05 15.50
C VAL A 170 30.75 12.00 16.50
N CYS A 171 32.06 11.79 16.55
CA CYS A 171 32.68 11.09 17.66
C CYS A 171 32.55 12.01 18.88
N TYR A 172 31.58 11.74 19.75
CA TYR A 172 31.61 12.25 21.11
C TYR A 172 32.80 11.59 21.81
N THR A 173 33.94 12.28 21.86
CA THR A 173 34.97 11.99 22.84
C THR A 173 34.44 12.43 24.20
N SER A 174 34.35 11.46 25.09
CA SER A 174 33.96 11.57 26.50
C SER A 174 34.87 12.51 27.28
#